data_AF-A0A7K8HJR2-F1
#
_entry.id   AF-A0A7K8HJR2-F1
#
_cell.length_a   1.000
_cell.length_b   1.000
_cell.length_c   1.000
_cell.angle_alpha   90.00
_cell.angle_beta   90.00
_cell.angle_gamma   90.00
#
_symmetry.space_group_name_H-M   'P 1'
#
loop_
_entity.id
_entity.type
_entity.pdbx_description
1 polymer ?
#
loop_
_entity_poly.entity_id
_entity_poly.type
_entity_poly.pdbx_seq_one_letter_code
_entity_poly.pdbx_strand_id
1 'polypeptide(L)'
;VPSPTEIVVTSENFKTVLHWQYPSVSETPHFIVEIKPYNLGYYKNVSTCVNTSAHFCDLSEEICDPYSSHWLRVKAVVGSQQSDYVEANEFILQRHGKL
;
A
#
# COMPACT_ATOMS: atom_id res chain seq x y z
N VAL A 1 -4.14 -0.34 18.49
CA VAL A 1 -3.25 0.34 17.51
C VAL A 1 -4.11 1.02 16.46
N PRO A 2 -3.97 2.34 16.20
CA PRO A 2 -4.77 3.03 15.19
C PRO A 2 -4.42 2.53 13.78
N SER A 3 -5.35 2.67 12.84
CA SER A 3 -5.07 2.34 11.45
C SER A 3 -4.37 3.50 10.71
N PRO A 4 -3.61 3.21 9.64
CA PRO A 4 -3.08 4.24 8.75
C PRO A 4 -4.18 5.12 8.17
N THR A 5 -3.84 6.38 7.89
CA THR A 5 -4.77 7.41 7.40
C THR A 5 -4.20 8.09 6.16
N GLU A 6 -5.00 8.91 5.48
CA GLU A 6 -4.59 9.69 4.29
C GLU A 6 -3.88 8.81 3.24
N ILE A 7 -4.49 7.66 2.94
CA ILE A 7 -3.91 6.72 1.98
C ILE A 7 -4.06 7.28 0.58
N VAL A 8 -2.93 7.42 -0.11
CA VAL A 8 -2.87 7.97 -1.47
C VAL A 8 -1.95 7.11 -2.33
N VAL A 9 -2.40 6.85 -3.57
CA VAL A 9 -1.58 6.20 -4.59
C VAL A 9 -1.13 7.26 -5.59
N THR A 10 0.17 7.39 -5.79
CA THR A 10 0.76 8.24 -6.82
C THR A 10 1.41 7.37 -7.89
N SER A 11 1.38 7.84 -9.14
CA SER A 11 2.05 7.14 -10.22
C SER A 11 2.52 8.14 -11.27
N GLU A 12 3.83 8.22 -11.47
CA GLU A 12 4.48 9.12 -12.41
C GLU A 12 5.66 8.42 -13.08
N ASN A 13 5.76 8.49 -14.41
CA ASN A 13 6.79 7.79 -15.17
C ASN A 13 6.91 6.29 -14.82
N PHE A 14 5.75 5.62 -14.72
CA PHE A 14 5.60 4.22 -14.31
C PHE A 14 6.06 3.89 -12.88
N LYS A 15 6.50 4.88 -12.11
CA LYS A 15 6.81 4.72 -10.70
C LYS A 15 5.54 4.86 -9.87
N THR A 16 5.02 3.75 -9.37
CA THR A 16 3.77 3.72 -8.58
C THR A 16 4.08 3.53 -7.10
N VAL A 17 3.64 4.48 -6.26
CA VAL A 17 3.95 4.50 -4.82
C VAL A 17 2.67 4.69 -4.02
N LEU A 18 2.47 3.84 -3.01
CA LEU A 18 1.45 4.02 -1.98
C LEU A 18 2.03 4.85 -0.84
N HIS A 19 1.31 5.85 -0.38
CA HIS A 19 1.66 6.70 0.76
C HIS A 19 0.57 6.65 1.82
N TRP A 20 0.95 6.81 3.09
CA TRP A 20 0.02 6.92 4.21
C TRP A 20 0.58 7.79 5.33
N GLN A 21 -0.31 8.36 6.14
CA GLN A 21 0.02 9.02 7.39
C GLN A 21 -0.24 8.10 8.58
N TYR A 22 0.52 8.32 9.65
CA TYR A 22 0.36 7.58 10.89
C TYR A 22 0.69 8.47 12.09
N PRO A 23 -0.11 8.43 13.18
CA PRO A 23 0.13 9.28 14.35
C PRO A 23 1.44 8.91 15.04
N SER A 24 2.04 9.88 15.73
CA SER A 24 3.16 9.63 16.62
C SER A 24 2.73 8.70 17.76
N VAL A 25 3.51 7.64 17.96
CA VAL A 25 3.31 6.61 19.00
C VAL A 25 4.61 6.41 19.76
N SER A 26 4.55 5.81 20.94
CA SER A 26 5.71 5.60 21.82
C SER A 26 6.72 4.58 21.29
N GLU A 27 6.26 3.60 20.52
CA GLU A 27 7.08 2.57 19.89
C GLU A 27 7.12 2.77 18.37
N THR A 28 8.22 2.39 17.72
CA THR A 28 8.35 2.51 16.26
C THR A 28 7.30 1.65 15.54
N PRO A 29 6.34 2.26 14.81
CA PRO A 29 5.37 1.51 14.05
C PRO A 29 6.04 0.87 12.83
N HIS A 30 5.61 -0.35 12.52
CA HIS A 30 5.93 -1.02 11.28
C HIS A 30 4.64 -1.24 10.49
N PHE A 31 4.76 -1.40 9.18
CA PHE A 31 3.62 -1.50 8.27
C PHE A 31 3.75 -2.73 7.39
N ILE A 32 2.59 -3.27 7.04
CA ILE A 32 2.46 -4.36 6.09
C ILE A 32 1.54 -3.90 4.97
N VAL A 33 2.06 -3.89 3.76
CA VAL A 33 1.33 -3.53 2.54
C VAL A 33 0.97 -4.78 1.75
N GLU A 34 -0.28 -4.83 1.31
CA GLU A 34 -0.79 -5.89 0.45
C GLU A 34 -1.40 -5.30 -0.83
N ILE A 35 -1.30 -6.07 -1.91
CA ILE A 35 -1.91 -5.78 -3.21
C ILE A 35 -2.83 -6.93 -3.62
N LYS A 36 -3.97 -6.59 -4.19
CA LYS A 36 -4.89 -7.52 -4.85
C LYS A 36 -5.01 -7.12 -6.32
N PRO A 37 -4.29 -7.80 -7.23
CA PRO A 37 -4.54 -7.69 -8.66
C PRO A 37 -5.92 -8.28 -9.01
N TYR A 38 -6.66 -7.64 -9.92
CA TYR A 38 -7.98 -8.12 -10.36
C TYR A 38 -7.96 -9.58 -10.82
N ASN A 39 -6.97 -9.94 -11.66
CA ASN A 39 -6.83 -11.28 -12.22
C ASN A 39 -6.54 -12.35 -11.16
N LEU A 40 -5.96 -11.95 -10.01
CA LEU A 40 -5.64 -12.86 -8.91
C LEU A 40 -6.81 -12.98 -7.91
N GLY A 41 -7.53 -11.89 -7.67
CA GLY A 41 -8.75 -11.87 -6.85
C GLY A 41 -8.54 -11.94 -5.33
N TYR A 42 -7.30 -12.12 -4.85
CA TYR A 42 -6.96 -12.11 -3.42
C TYR A 42 -5.77 -11.22 -3.10
N TYR A 43 -5.68 -10.78 -1.84
CA TYR A 43 -4.57 -9.98 -1.34
C TYR A 43 -3.32 -10.83 -1.11
N LYS A 44 -2.19 -10.34 -1.61
CA LYS A 44 -0.86 -10.87 -1.33
C LYS A 44 0.03 -9.77 -0.73
N ASN A 45 0.98 -10.17 0.10
CA ASN A 45 2.00 -9.26 0.63
C ASN A 45 2.87 -8.71 -0.50
N VAL A 46 3.19 -7.42 -0.41
CA VAL A 46 4.26 -6.80 -1.18
C VAL A 46 5.56 -7.06 -0.46
N SER A 47 6.41 -7.93 -1.02
CA SER A 47 7.57 -8.49 -0.31
C SER A 47 8.54 -7.43 0.24
N THR A 48 8.72 -6.34 -0.50
CA THR A 48 9.57 -5.19 -0.14
C THR A 48 8.98 -4.30 0.95
N CYS A 49 7.71 -4.51 1.32
CA CYS A 49 6.95 -3.69 2.24
C CYS A 49 6.28 -4.51 3.35
N VAL A 50 6.86 -5.66 3.71
CA VAL A 50 6.49 -6.41 4.92
C VAL A 50 7.35 -5.91 6.08
N ASN A 51 6.72 -5.41 7.14
CA ASN A 51 7.36 -4.82 8.32
C ASN A 51 8.29 -3.64 7.98
N THR A 52 7.87 -2.76 7.07
CA THR A 52 8.61 -1.52 6.79
C THR A 52 8.28 -0.46 7.84
N SER A 53 9.24 0.36 8.24
CA SER A 53 8.98 1.58 9.04
C SER A 53 8.72 2.81 8.16
N ALA A 54 8.88 2.68 6.83
CA ALA A 54 8.58 3.74 5.90
C ALA A 54 7.08 4.02 5.85
N HIS A 55 6.71 5.26 5.56
CA HIS A 55 5.33 5.71 5.37
C HIS A 55 4.90 5.66 3.90
N PHE A 56 5.60 4.84 3.12
CA PHE A 56 5.34 4.61 1.72
C PHE A 56 5.78 3.20 1.30
N CYS A 57 5.28 2.74 0.16
CA CYS A 57 5.67 1.48 -0.46
C CYS A 57 5.73 1.65 -1.98
N ASP A 58 6.86 1.26 -2.58
CA ASP A 58 7.01 1.20 -4.03
C ASP A 58 6.37 -0.09 -4.56
N LEU A 59 5.42 0.08 -5.47
CA LEU A 59 4.59 -0.97 -6.06
C LEU A 59 4.87 -1.15 -7.55
N SER A 60 5.88 -0.46 -8.08
CA SER A 60 6.16 -0.43 -9.52
C SER A 60 6.40 -1.83 -10.09
N GLU A 61 7.03 -2.71 -9.30
CA GLU A 61 7.30 -4.10 -9.69
C GLU A 61 6.11 -5.05 -9.48
N GLU A 62 5.07 -4.62 -8.76
CA GLU A 62 3.89 -5.43 -8.46
C GLU A 62 2.77 -5.27 -9.52
N ILE A 63 2.83 -4.20 -10.31
CA ILE A 63 1.80 -3.83 -11.30
C ILE A 63 2.33 -4.09 -12.71
N CYS A 64 2.16 -5.32 -13.20
CA CYS A 64 2.64 -5.72 -14.52
C CYS A 64 1.64 -5.40 -15.66
N ASP A 65 0.34 -5.43 -15.37
CA ASP A 65 -0.70 -5.15 -16.37
C ASP A 65 -1.26 -3.74 -16.15
N PRO A 66 -0.97 -2.78 -17.06
CA PRO A 66 -1.38 -1.39 -16.87
C PRO A 66 -2.89 -1.17 -16.99
N TYR A 67 -3.64 -2.10 -17.59
CA TYR A 67 -5.08 -1.98 -17.82
C TYR A 67 -5.93 -2.65 -16.73
N SER A 68 -5.35 -3.55 -15.94
CA SER A 68 -6.05 -4.25 -14.88
C SER A 68 -6.22 -3.39 -13.63
N SER A 69 -7.33 -3.59 -12.93
CA SER A 69 -7.59 -3.00 -11.62
C SER A 69 -6.73 -3.64 -10.54
N HIS A 70 -6.30 -2.81 -9.60
CA HIS A 70 -5.54 -3.20 -8.42
C HIS A 70 -6.14 -2.53 -7.18
N TRP A 71 -6.17 -3.26 -6.07
CA TRP A 71 -6.51 -2.71 -4.76
C TRP A 71 -5.31 -2.85 -3.84
N LEU A 72 -5.06 -1.79 -3.09
CA LEU A 72 -3.91 -1.67 -2.20
C LEU A 72 -4.41 -1.46 -0.79
N ARG A 73 -3.81 -2.11 0.19
CA ARG A 73 -4.15 -1.90 1.59
C ARG A 73 -2.93 -1.94 2.48
N VAL A 74 -2.99 -1.21 3.58
CA VAL A 74 -1.92 -1.16 4.58
C VAL A 74 -2.49 -1.27 5.98
N LYS A 75 -1.77 -1.96 6.86
CA LYS A 75 -2.02 -1.97 8.31
C LYS A 75 -0.76 -1.62 9.07
N ALA A 76 -0.93 -1.19 10.31
CA ALA A 76 0.15 -0.93 11.24
C ALA A 76 0.34 -2.09 12.23
N VAL A 77 1.59 -2.27 12.65
CA VAL A 77 2.04 -3.20 13.69
C VAL A 77 2.87 -2.39 14.68
N VAL A 78 2.46 -2.38 15.95
CA VAL A 78 3.16 -1.68 17.03
C VAL A 78 3.28 -2.65 18.20
N GLY A 79 4.51 -3.05 18.51
CA GLY A 79 4.78 -4.14 19.44
C GLY A 79 4.10 -5.43 18.98
N SER A 80 3.23 -6.00 19.83
CA SER A 80 2.46 -7.21 19.53
C SER A 80 1.06 -6.93 18.96
N GLN A 81 0.65 -5.67 18.85
CA GLN A 81 -0.68 -5.29 18.39
C GLN A 81 -0.67 -4.90 16.92
N GLN A 82 -1.79 -5.16 16.23
CA GLN A 82 -2.00 -4.81 14.83
C GLN A 82 -3.27 -3.97 14.67
N SER A 83 -3.27 -3.06 13.71
CA SER A 83 -4.48 -2.35 13.29
C SER A 83 -5.27 -3.16 12.27
N ASP A 84 -6.51 -2.73 12.00
CA ASP A 84 -7.21 -3.14 10.78
C ASP A 84 -6.49 -2.60 9.54
N TYR A 85 -6.66 -3.30 8.43
CA TYR A 85 -6.24 -2.80 7.12
C TYR A 85 -7.12 -1.64 6.69
N VAL A 86 -6.51 -0.65 6.05
CA VAL A 86 -7.24 0.40 5.34
C VAL A 86 -6.87 0.29 3.86
N GLU A 87 -7.90 0.21 3.04
CA GLU A 87 -7.81 0.01 1.60
C GLU A 87 -7.87 1.36 0.87
N ALA A 88 -7.01 1.53 -0.12
CA ALA A 88 -7.08 2.65 -1.06
C ALA A 88 -8.24 2.45 -2.05
N ASN A 89 -8.61 3.52 -2.76
CA ASN A 89 -9.50 3.38 -3.90
C ASN A 89 -8.86 2.48 -4.98
N GLU A 90 -9.71 1.93 -5.85
CA GLU A 90 -9.27 1.17 -7.03
C GLU A 90 -8.21 1.94 -7.83
N PHE A 91 -7.14 1.25 -8.20
CA PHE A 91 -6.05 1.79 -8.99
C PHE A 91 -5.89 1.05 -10.32
N ILE A 92 -5.90 1.79 -11.43
CA ILE A 92 -5.59 1.31 -12.77
C ILE A 92 -4.46 2.19 -13.31
N LEU A 93 -3.31 1.61 -13.61
CA LEU A 93 -2.11 2.36 -13.99
C LEU A 93 -2.33 3.22 -15.24
N GLN A 94 -2.98 2.68 -16.28
CA GLN A 94 -3.27 3.42 -17.51
C GLN A 94 -4.17 4.64 -17.27
N ARG A 95 -5.06 4.58 -16.27
CA ARG A 95 -6.03 5.64 -15.98
C ARG A 95 -5.48 6.70 -15.03
N HIS A 96 -4.70 6.28 -14.04
CA HIS A 96 -4.26 7.14 -12.94
C HIS A 96 -2.79 7.54 -13.02
N GLY A 97 -1.98 6.81 -13.80
CA GLY A 97 -0.58 7.11 -14.05
C GLY A 97 -0.41 8.37 -14.88
N LYS A 98 0.60 9.15 -14.52
CA LYS A 98 1.07 10.32 -15.27
C LYS A 98 2.40 9.99 -15.96
N LEU A 99 2.63 10.63 -17.10
CA LEU A 99 3.91 10.64 -17.79
C LEU A 99 4.64 11.94 -17.44
#